data_AF-A0A699RW22-F1
#
_entry.id   AF-A0A699RW22-F1
#
_cell.length_a   1.000
_cell.length_b   1.000
_cell.length_c   1.000
_cell.angle_alpha   90.00
_cell.angle_beta   90.00
_cell.angle_gamma   90.00
#
_symmetry.space_group_name_H-M   'P 1'
#
loop_
_entity.id
_entity.type
_entity.pdbx_description
1 polymer ?
#
loop_
_entity_poly.entity_id
_entity_poly.type
_entity_poly.pdbx_seq_one_letter_code
_entity_poly.pdbx_strand_id
1 'polypeptide(L)' 'LLSHGCEGFLATIYDTTSDVPSIHDQLIVFEFLDVFPDELPGIPPVRVVEFNIELIPRAEPIS' A
#
# COMPACT_ATOMS: atom_id res chain seq x y z
N LEU A 1 9.53 -6.06 -12.82
CA LEU A 1 8.61 -7.21 -13.01
C LEU A 1 7.23 -6.75 -13.49
N LEU A 2 6.52 -5.85 -12.80
CA LEU A 2 5.26 -5.26 -13.31
C LEU A 2 5.46 -4.16 -14.38
N SER A 3 6.63 -3.54 -14.45
CA SER A 3 6.97 -2.47 -15.40
C SER A 3 7.26 -2.92 -16.84
N HIS A 4 7.24 -4.23 -17.12
CA HIS A 4 7.48 -4.80 -18.45
C HIS A 4 6.25 -5.47 -19.06
N GLY A 5 5.04 -5.17 -18.55
CA GLY A 5 3.80 -5.70 -19.12
C GLY A 5 3.42 -7.10 -18.64
N CYS A 6 3.75 -7.46 -17.41
CA CYS A 6 3.23 -8.68 -16.79
C CYS A 6 1.83 -8.44 -16.20
N GLU A 7 0.89 -9.34 -16.46
CA GLU A 7 -0.40 -9.37 -15.76
C GLU A 7 -0.18 -9.75 -14.28
N GLY A 8 -0.56 -8.84 -13.39
CA GLY A 8 -0.59 -9.07 -11.95
C GLY A 8 -2.00 -9.38 -11.50
N PHE A 9 -2.18 -10.43 -10.71
CA PHE A 9 -3.45 -10.74 -10.06
C PHE A 9 -3.36 -10.37 -8.58
N LEU A 10 -4.34 -9.60 -8.09
CA LEU A 10 -4.52 -9.37 -6.67
C LEU A 10 -5.39 -10.48 -6.10
N ALA A 11 -4.87 -11.20 -5.11
CA ALA A 11 -5.62 -12.18 -4.34
C ALA A 11 -5.72 -11.68 -2.89
N THR A 12 -6.94 -11.57 -2.39
CA THR A 12 -7.20 -11.22 -0.98
C THR A 12 -7.60 -12.50 -0.25
N ILE A 13 -6.85 -12.83 0.80
CA ILE A 13 -7.16 -13.95 1.69
C ILE A 13 -7.82 -13.37 2.93
N TYR A 14 -9.05 -13.79 3.22
CA TYR A 14 -9.73 -13.48 4.47
C TYR A 14 -9.80 -14.74 5.33
N ASP A 15 -9.44 -14.61 6.59
CA ASP A 15 -9.59 -15.68 7.56
C ASP A 15 -11.08 -15.80 7.94
N THR A 16 -11.68 -16.96 7.69
CA THR A 16 -13.09 -17.24 8.01
C THR A 16 -13.29 -17.79 9.42
N THR A 17 -12.20 -18.00 10.16
CA THR A 17 -12.22 -18.58 11.51
C THR A 17 -12.12 -17.54 12.61
N SER A 18 -11.67 -16.32 12.28
CA SER A 18 -11.76 -15.16 13.16
C SER A 18 -13.05 -14.39 12.87
N ASP A 19 -13.74 -13.97 13.92
CA ASP A 19 -14.78 -12.93 13.83
C ASP A 19 -14.03 -11.65 13.44
N VAL A 20 -13.90 -11.42 12.12
CA VAL A 20 -13.10 -10.32 11.58
C VAL A 20 -13.71 -9.03 12.10
N PRO A 21 -13.00 -8.24 12.93
CA PRO A 21 -13.51 -6.94 13.34
C PRO A 21 -13.80 -6.15 12.08
N SER A 22 -14.99 -5.57 12.02
CA SER A 22 -15.36 -4.70 10.92
C SER A 22 -14.27 -3.64 10.79
N ILE A 23 -14.01 -3.15 9.59
CA ILE A 23 -13.12 -1.99 9.42
C ILE A 23 -13.65 -0.77 10.21
N HIS A 24 -14.95 -0.76 10.50
CA HIS A 24 -15.62 0.16 11.40
C HIS A 24 -15.19 -0.01 12.88
N ASP A 25 -14.63 -1.15 13.30
CA ASP A 25 -14.17 -1.33 14.68
C ASP A 25 -12.77 -0.74 14.92
N GLN A 26 -12.10 -0.28 13.86
CA GLN A 26 -10.80 0.39 13.94
C GLN A 26 -10.99 1.90 14.14
N LEU A 27 -10.72 2.39 15.36
CA LEU A 27 -10.83 3.81 15.73
C LEU A 27 -10.13 4.77 14.75
N ILE A 28 -9.03 4.32 14.13
CA ILE A 28 -8.26 5.11 13.16
C ILE A 28 -9.03 5.29 11.85
N VAL A 29 -9.81 4.29 11.42
CA VAL A 29 -10.56 4.36 10.16
C VAL A 29 -11.79 5.25 10.30
N PHE A 30 -12.44 5.25 11.47
CA PHE A 30 -13.62 6.08 11.75
C PHE A 30 -13.35 7.58 11.65
N GLU A 31 -12.14 8.03 12.01
CA GLU A 31 -11.76 9.44 11.98
C GLU A 31 -11.56 9.97 10.54
N PHE A 32 -11.40 9.08 9.55
CA PHE A 32 -11.11 9.42 8.16
C PHE A 32 -12.09 8.78 7.16
N LEU A 33 -13.32 8.48 7.58
CA LEU A 33 -14.34 7.88 6.70
C LEU A 33 -14.64 8.72 5.46
N ASP A 34 -14.43 10.04 5.53
CA ASP A 34 -14.58 11.00 4.42
C ASP A 34 -13.37 11.06 3.47
N VAL A 35 -12.23 10.48 3.87
CA VAL A 35 -10.98 10.47 3.09
C VAL A 35 -10.88 9.24 2.19
N PHE A 36 -11.64 8.18 2.49
CA PHE A 36 -11.74 6.99 1.65
C PHE A 36 -12.89 7.16 0.66
N PRO A 37 -12.60 7.32 -0.64
CA PRO A 37 -13.66 7.41 -1.64
C PRO A 37 -14.37 6.06 -1.82
N ASP A 38 -15.68 6.11 -2.11
CA ASP A 38 -16.51 4.92 -2.38
C ASP A 38 -15.99 4.07 -3.56
N GLU A 39 -15.30 4.74 -4.51
CA GLU A 39 -14.56 4.12 -5.59
C GLU A 39 -13.06 4.38 -5.38
N LEU A 40 -12.23 3.33 -5.41
CA LEU A 40 -10.78 3.50 -5.33
C LEU A 40 -10.32 4.40 -6.49
N PRO A 41 -9.62 5.51 -6.23
CA PRO A 41 -9.04 6.29 -7.31
C PRO A 41 -8.07 5.33 -7.99
N GLY A 42 -8.17 5.22 -9.32
CA GLY A 42 -7.26 4.40 -10.09
C GLY A 42 -5.80 4.68 -9.73
N ILE A 43 -4.88 3.80 -10.14
CA ILE A 43 -3.45 3.89 -9.79
C ILE A 43 -3.00 5.35 -9.81
N PRO A 44 -2.55 5.92 -8.67
CA PRO A 44 -2.15 7.31 -8.64
C PRO A 44 -1.10 7.53 -9.73
N PRO A 45 -1.17 8.66 -10.47
CA PRO A 45 -0.19 8.94 -11.52
C PRO A 45 1.21 8.82 -10.94
N VAL A 46 2.18 8.33 -11.73
CA VAL A 46 3.56 8.13 -11.28
C VAL A 46 4.06 9.41 -10.63
N ARG A 47 4.08 9.42 -9.30
CA ARG A 47 4.64 10.53 -8.53
C ARG A 47 6.13 10.27 -8.53
N VAL A 48 6.89 11.09 -9.28
CA VAL A 48 8.34 11.13 -9.13
C VAL A 48 8.61 11.81 -7.80
N VAL A 49 8.59 11.04 -6.72
CA VAL A 49 9.04 11.52 -5.42
C VAL A 49 10.55 11.49 -5.47
N GLU A 50 11.18 12.66 -5.42
CA GLU A 50 12.61 12.77 -5.19
C GLU A 50 12.86 12.37 -3.73
N PHE A 51 13.26 11.13 -3.50
CA PHE A 51 13.63 10.64 -2.18
C PHE A 51 15.16 10.70 -2.03
N ASN A 52 15.61 11.24 -0.91
CA ASN A 52 17.01 11.22 -0.51
C ASN A 52 17.26 9.94 0.31
N ILE A 53 18.25 9.14 -0.09
CA ILE A 53 18.73 8.03 0.72
C ILE A 53 19.94 8.54 1.51
N GLU A 54 19.78 8.65 2.82
CA GLU A 54 20.92 8.90 3.72
C GLU A 54 21.67 7.59 3.96
N LEU A 55 22.95 7.56 3.58
CA LEU A 55 23.81 6.43 3.82
C LEU A 55 24.58 6.60 5.13
N ILE A 56 24.68 5.52 5.91
CA ILE A 56 25.65 5.46 7.00
C ILE A 56 27.07 5.47 6.41
N PRO A 57 28.09 5.99 7.12
CA PRO A 57 29.46 6.17 6.60
C PRO A 57 30.22 4.91 6.13
N ARG A 58 29.57 3.73 6.13
CA ARG A 58 30.14 2.43 5.71
C ARG A 58 29.23 1.66 4.76
N ALA A 59 28.20 2.31 4.20
CA ALA A 59 27.39 1.68 3.17
C ALA A 59 28.23 1.55 1.89
N GLU A 60 28.40 0.32 1.42
CA GLU A 60 29.05 0.02 0.14
C GLU A 60 28.05 -0.67 -0.80
N PRO A 61 28.18 -0.49 -2.13
CA PRO A 61 27.34 -1.20 -3.09
C PRO A 61 27.58 -2.70 -3.01
N ILE A 62 26.50 -3.48 -3.03
CA ILE A 62 26.60 -4.93 -3.19
C ILE A 62 26.67 -5.21 -4.70
N SER A 63 27.70 -5.96 -5.13
CA SER A 63 27.90 -6.40 -6.52
C SER A 63 27.19 -7.73 -6.81
#